data_AF-A0A8T2K5L1-F1
#
_entry.id   AF-A0A8T2K5L1-F1
#
_cell.length_a   1.000
_cell.length_b   1.000
_cell.length_c   1.000
_cell.angle_alpha   90.00
_cell.angle_beta   90.00
_cell.angle_gamma   90.00
#
_symmetry.space_group_name_H-M   'P 1'
#
loop_
_entity.id
_entity.type
_entity.pdbx_description
1 polymer ?
#
loop_
_entity_poly.entity_id
_entity_poly.type
_entity_poly.pdbx_seq_one_letter_code
_entity_poly.pdbx_strand_id
1 'polypeptide(L)'
;MYCNNSDCSFVHRDKLAKHGVCIRVLGDLTLLPMDLQKLIAQAVMETRNYSECFLNVCFAYTSRHEISNAVQEVAWGVQEGLLEPRDVTESLLDQCLYTAKSPDPDLLIRTSGEVRLSDFLLWQTSYSCLVFQSVLWPEYTFWNLCEAILRYQFNYSSIQAHSPNRKPQVTGWREHTESQGVAPSREDKASA
;
A
#
# COMPACT_ATOMS: atom_id res chain seq x y z
N MET A 1 35.62 10.83 0.79
CA MET A 1 35.03 11.84 1.69
C MET A 1 33.94 11.15 2.48
N TYR A 2 34.24 10.79 3.71
CA TYR A 2 33.25 10.21 4.63
C TYR A 2 32.32 11.33 5.08
N CYS A 3 31.02 11.20 4.81
CA CYS A 3 30.03 12.14 5.30
C CYS A 3 29.83 11.87 6.80
N ASN A 4 30.61 12.54 7.63
CA ASN A 4 30.31 12.72 9.05
C ASN A 4 29.17 13.75 9.13
N ASN A 5 27.93 13.27 9.25
CA ASN A 5 26.85 14.08 9.79
C ASN A 5 25.90 13.17 10.56
N SER A 6 25.89 13.35 11.87
CA SER A 6 24.96 12.74 12.82
C SER A 6 23.53 13.28 12.72
N ASP A 7 23.22 14.00 11.63
CA ASP A 7 21.92 14.61 11.34
C ASP A 7 21.38 14.11 10.00
N CYS A 8 21.13 12.80 9.88
CA CYS A 8 20.12 12.30 8.95
C CYS A 8 18.74 12.40 9.63
N SER A 9 18.37 13.59 10.10
CA SER A 9 17.01 13.84 10.56
C SER A 9 16.08 13.61 9.37
N PHE A 10 15.11 12.71 9.51
CA PHE A 10 14.11 12.40 8.50
C PHE A 10 13.40 13.68 8.05
N VAL A 11 13.86 14.28 6.95
CA VAL A 11 13.73 15.73 6.65
C VAL A 11 12.28 16.21 6.52
N HIS A 12 11.28 15.32 6.47
CA HIS A 12 9.87 15.67 6.29
C HIS A 12 8.93 15.03 7.34
N ARG A 13 9.42 14.71 8.54
CA ARG A 13 8.63 14.11 9.64
C ARG A 13 7.30 14.85 9.90
N ASP A 14 7.33 16.17 10.00
CA ASP A 14 6.15 16.98 10.33
C ASP A 14 5.05 16.87 9.27
N LYS A 15 5.44 16.71 8.00
CA LYS A 15 4.47 16.54 6.90
C LYS A 15 3.82 15.16 6.93
N LEU A 16 4.56 14.10 7.25
CA LEU A 16 3.98 12.76 7.37
C LEU A 16 3.04 12.66 8.55
N ALA A 17 3.42 13.23 9.70
CA ALA A 17 2.58 13.30 10.88
C ALA A 17 1.29 14.09 10.60
N LYS A 18 1.40 15.24 9.93
CA LYS A 18 0.24 16.06 9.55
C LYS A 18 -0.77 15.33 8.68
N HIS A 19 -0.32 14.45 7.78
CA HIS A 19 -1.20 13.73 6.84
C HIS A 19 -1.45 12.27 7.23
N GLY A 20 -0.97 11.81 8.40
CA GLY A 20 -1.18 10.45 8.88
C GLY A 20 -0.70 9.36 7.91
N VAL A 21 0.47 9.55 7.30
CA VAL A 21 1.02 8.61 6.29
C VAL A 21 1.86 7.51 6.94
N CYS A 22 1.35 6.28 6.92
CA CYS A 22 2.07 5.07 7.34
C CYS A 22 2.99 4.58 6.23
N ILE A 23 4.31 4.57 6.47
CA ILE A 23 5.30 4.06 5.53
C ILE A 23 5.64 2.62 5.88
N ARG A 24 5.62 1.76 4.87
CA ARG A 24 6.09 0.37 4.93
C ARG A 24 7.11 0.17 3.83
N VAL A 25 8.18 -0.57 4.13
CA VAL A 25 9.19 -0.94 3.12
C VAL A 25 9.20 -2.44 2.98
N LEU A 26 9.01 -2.92 1.75
CA LEU A 26 8.78 -4.33 1.43
C LEU A 26 9.91 -4.87 0.55
N GLY A 27 10.44 -6.06 0.86
CA GLY A 27 11.53 -6.68 0.12
C GLY A 27 12.55 -7.33 1.04
N ASP A 28 13.62 -7.89 0.46
CA ASP A 28 14.72 -8.46 1.23
C ASP A 28 15.68 -7.35 1.69
N LEU A 29 15.35 -6.76 2.83
CA LEU A 29 16.12 -5.65 3.39
C LEU A 29 17.50 -6.09 3.88
N THR A 30 17.76 -7.39 4.03
CA THR A 30 19.08 -7.91 4.44
C THR A 30 20.14 -7.67 3.37
N LEU A 31 19.74 -7.49 2.10
CA LEU A 31 20.61 -7.14 0.98
C LEU A 31 21.09 -5.69 1.01
N LEU A 32 20.52 -4.85 1.89
CA LEU A 32 20.83 -3.43 1.96
C LEU A 32 21.99 -3.14 2.92
N PRO A 33 22.75 -2.06 2.71
CA PRO A 33 23.71 -1.57 3.69
C PRO A 33 23.09 -1.31 5.07
N MET A 34 23.87 -1.58 6.12
CA MET A 34 23.38 -1.60 7.51
C MET A 34 22.90 -0.22 8.00
N ASP A 35 23.50 0.85 7.50
CA ASP A 35 23.07 2.24 7.71
C ASP A 35 21.70 2.50 7.08
N LEU A 36 21.47 2.03 5.85
CA LEU A 36 20.18 2.16 5.18
C LEU A 36 19.08 1.33 5.87
N GLN A 37 19.40 0.11 6.31
CA GLN A 37 18.46 -0.72 7.09
C GLN A 37 18.00 0.01 8.36
N LYS A 38 18.91 0.66 9.10
CA LYS A 38 18.58 1.43 10.30
C LYS A 38 17.67 2.62 9.98
N LEU A 39 17.94 3.35 8.91
CA LEU A 39 17.11 4.48 8.47
C LEU A 39 15.70 4.02 8.07
N ILE A 40 15.59 2.91 7.34
CA ILE A 40 14.31 2.32 6.97
C ILE A 40 13.53 1.88 8.21
N ALA A 41 14.17 1.16 9.12
CA ALA A 41 13.54 0.69 10.36
C ALA A 41 13.02 1.86 11.20
N GLN A 42 13.80 2.94 11.30
CA GLN A 42 13.38 4.15 11.99
C GLN A 42 12.13 4.78 11.35
N ALA A 43 12.11 4.96 10.02
CA ALA A 43 10.97 5.54 9.31
C ALA A 43 9.68 4.71 9.45
N VAL A 44 9.79 3.38 9.33
CA VAL A 44 8.67 2.45 9.51
C VAL A 44 8.15 2.51 10.95
N MET A 45 9.04 2.50 11.94
CA MET A 45 8.65 2.55 13.36
C MET A 45 7.98 3.87 13.75
N GLU A 46 8.46 5.00 13.22
CA GLU A 46 7.89 6.33 13.49
C GLU A 46 6.48 6.50 12.92
N THR A 47 6.19 5.86 11.78
CA THR A 47 4.91 6.02 11.07
C THR A 47 3.93 4.85 11.27
N ARG A 48 4.31 3.82 12.05
CA ARG A 48 3.55 2.56 12.21
C ARG A 48 2.11 2.73 12.74
N ASN A 49 1.86 3.78 13.52
CA ASN A 49 0.57 4.03 14.16
C ASN A 49 -0.33 4.96 13.34
N TYR A 50 0.14 5.45 12.19
CA TYR A 50 -0.68 6.27 11.31
C TYR A 50 -1.60 5.39 10.45
N SER A 51 -2.78 5.89 10.12
CA SER A 51 -3.83 5.10 9.45
C SER A 51 -4.60 5.84 8.35
N GLU A 52 -4.25 7.10 8.07
CA GLU A 52 -4.98 7.93 7.09
C GLU A 52 -4.55 7.60 5.65
N CYS A 53 -3.26 7.30 5.45
CA CYS A 53 -2.70 6.94 4.16
C CYS A 53 -1.61 5.89 4.33
N PHE A 54 -1.49 4.96 3.39
CA PHE A 54 -0.47 3.91 3.41
C PHE A 54 0.42 4.03 2.17
N LEU A 55 1.73 4.07 2.39
CA LEU A 55 2.74 4.05 1.33
C LEU A 55 3.62 2.81 1.50
N ASN A 56 3.49 1.88 0.56
CA ASN A 56 4.36 0.71 0.46
C ASN A 56 5.48 1.01 -0.53
N VAL A 57 6.73 1.00 -0.07
CA VAL A 57 7.92 1.16 -0.90
C VAL A 57 8.56 -0.21 -1.09
N CYS A 58 8.49 -0.77 -2.29
CA CYS A 58 9.18 -2.02 -2.61
C CYS A 58 10.66 -1.73 -2.89
N PHE A 59 11.56 -2.25 -2.07
CA PHE A 59 13.00 -1.99 -2.15
C PHE A 59 13.78 -3.29 -1.95
N ALA A 60 14.76 -3.58 -2.81
CA ALA A 60 15.36 -4.92 -2.92
C ALA A 60 14.27 -6.01 -3.02
N TYR A 61 13.28 -5.76 -3.89
CA TYR A 61 12.06 -6.54 -3.98
C TYR A 61 11.92 -7.19 -5.36
N THR A 62 11.51 -8.46 -5.38
CA THR A 62 10.92 -9.14 -6.53
C THR A 62 9.76 -10.01 -6.05
N SER A 63 8.74 -10.20 -6.88
CA SER A 63 7.55 -10.97 -6.52
C SER A 63 7.87 -12.44 -6.34
N ARG A 64 8.75 -13.01 -7.17
CA ARG A 64 9.23 -14.39 -6.97
C ARG A 64 9.92 -14.59 -5.63
N HIS A 65 10.71 -13.63 -5.18
CA HIS A 65 11.37 -13.72 -3.89
C HIS A 65 10.36 -13.60 -2.74
N GLU A 66 9.40 -12.67 -2.82
CA GLU A 66 8.29 -12.56 -1.86
C GLU A 66 7.48 -13.86 -1.76
N ILE A 67 7.10 -14.46 -2.88
CA ILE A 67 6.35 -15.74 -2.91
C ILE A 67 7.20 -16.86 -2.30
N SER A 68 8.49 -16.92 -2.63
CA SER A 68 9.39 -17.92 -2.06
C SER A 68 9.54 -17.76 -0.55
N ASN A 69 9.64 -16.53 -0.05
CA ASN A 69 9.65 -16.22 1.38
C ASN A 69 8.34 -16.65 2.05
N ALA A 70 7.18 -16.33 1.45
CA ALA A 70 5.89 -16.73 2.00
C ALA A 70 5.75 -18.26 2.14
N VAL A 71 6.23 -19.01 1.15
CA VAL A 71 6.27 -20.49 1.22
C VAL A 71 7.24 -20.97 2.31
N GLN A 72 8.38 -20.32 2.50
CA GLN A 72 9.33 -20.65 3.58
C GLN A 72 8.72 -20.41 4.98
N GLU A 73 7.99 -19.31 5.18
CA GLU A 73 7.27 -19.03 6.43
C GLU A 73 6.23 -20.12 6.75
N VAL A 74 5.46 -20.55 5.74
CA VAL A 74 4.51 -21.66 5.88
C VAL A 74 5.25 -22.96 6.22
N ALA A 75 6.34 -23.27 5.52
CA ALA A 75 7.12 -24.48 5.77
C ALA A 75 7.72 -24.49 7.18
N TRP A 76 8.21 -23.34 7.67
CA TRP A 76 8.66 -23.16 9.04
C TRP A 76 7.53 -23.42 10.04
N GLY A 77 6.34 -22.85 9.82
CA GLY A 77 5.18 -23.09 10.68
C GLY A 77 4.75 -24.55 10.74
N VAL A 78 4.85 -25.29 9.63
CA VAL A 78 4.61 -26.74 9.59
C VAL A 78 5.69 -27.51 10.36
N GLN A 79 6.96 -27.15 10.18
CA GLN A 79 8.07 -27.79 10.89
C GLN A 79 7.96 -27.61 12.42
N GLU A 80 7.54 -26.44 12.88
CA GLU A 80 7.33 -26.13 14.31
C GLU A 80 6.01 -26.70 14.86
N GLY A 81 5.20 -27.39 14.03
CA GLY A 81 3.92 -27.97 14.44
C GLY A 81 2.82 -26.93 14.72
N LEU A 82 2.99 -25.69 14.24
CA LEU A 82 1.99 -24.61 14.32
C LEU A 82 0.93 -24.73 13.22
N LEU A 83 1.27 -25.38 12.11
CA LEU A 83 0.43 -25.60 10.95
C LEU A 83 0.51 -27.07 10.53
N GLU A 84 -0.54 -27.58 9.89
CA GLU A 84 -0.48 -28.83 9.16
C GLU A 84 -0.40 -28.58 7.64
N PRO A 85 0.18 -29.51 6.85
CA PRO A 85 0.24 -29.35 5.39
C PRO A 85 -1.12 -29.13 4.71
N ARG A 86 -2.21 -29.62 5.33
CA ARG A 86 -3.58 -29.42 4.83
C ARG A 86 -4.12 -28.00 5.07
N ASP A 87 -3.50 -27.22 5.94
CA ASP A 87 -3.90 -25.85 6.24
C ASP A 87 -3.38 -24.85 5.18
N VAL A 88 -2.48 -25.32 4.29
CA VAL A 88 -1.92 -24.51 3.21
C VAL A 88 -2.99 -24.19 2.18
N THR A 89 -3.38 -22.91 2.15
CA THR A 89 -4.40 -22.35 1.25
C THR A 89 -3.87 -21.06 0.61
N GLU A 90 -4.54 -20.58 -0.44
CA GLU A 90 -4.23 -19.27 -1.04
C GLU A 90 -4.32 -18.14 -0.01
N SER A 91 -5.32 -18.19 0.87
CA SER A 91 -5.51 -17.21 1.96
C SER A 91 -4.36 -17.22 2.97
N LEU A 92 -3.82 -18.40 3.30
CA LEU A 92 -2.65 -18.50 4.18
C LEU A 92 -1.41 -17.90 3.52
N LEU A 93 -1.16 -18.23 2.24
CA LEU A 93 -0.04 -17.64 1.50
C LEU A 93 -0.15 -16.12 1.41
N ASP A 94 -1.36 -15.60 1.16
CA ASP A 94 -1.66 -14.17 1.15
C ASP A 94 -1.26 -13.46 2.45
N GLN A 95 -1.43 -14.12 3.60
CA GLN A 95 -1.06 -13.59 4.92
C GLN A 95 0.45 -13.64 5.18
N CYS A 96 1.19 -14.48 4.46
CA CYS A 96 2.65 -14.60 4.57
C CYS A 96 3.42 -13.69 3.59
N LEU A 97 2.75 -13.05 2.64
CA LEU A 97 3.38 -12.06 1.73
C LEU A 97 3.78 -10.79 2.49
N TYR A 98 4.79 -10.06 1.98
CA TYR A 98 5.18 -8.77 2.56
C TYR A 98 4.01 -7.76 2.51
N THR A 99 3.12 -7.90 1.52
CA THR A 99 1.94 -7.07 1.35
C THR A 99 0.74 -7.46 2.22
N ALA A 100 0.81 -8.46 3.10
CA ALA A 100 -0.34 -8.99 3.85
C ALA A 100 -1.22 -7.95 4.57
N LYS A 101 -0.63 -6.82 4.98
CA LYS A 101 -1.33 -5.70 5.64
C LYS A 101 -2.01 -4.72 4.67
N SER A 102 -2.03 -5.01 3.37
CA SER A 102 -2.58 -4.15 2.33
C SER A 102 -3.59 -4.95 1.51
N PRO A 103 -4.68 -4.32 1.04
CA PRO A 103 -5.52 -4.93 0.02
C PRO A 103 -4.73 -5.08 -1.29
N ASP A 104 -5.22 -5.95 -2.16
CA ASP A 104 -4.64 -6.12 -3.48
C ASP A 104 -4.83 -4.84 -4.32
N PRO A 105 -3.86 -4.46 -5.17
CA PRO A 105 -3.97 -3.25 -5.97
C PRO A 105 -5.16 -3.30 -6.94
N ASP A 106 -5.92 -2.23 -7.01
CA ASP A 106 -7.00 -2.08 -7.99
C ASP A 106 -6.46 -1.79 -9.40
N LEU A 107 -5.36 -1.04 -9.45
CA LEU A 107 -4.75 -0.49 -10.65
C LEU A 107 -3.22 -0.57 -10.51
N LEU A 108 -2.58 -1.19 -11.50
CA LEU A 108 -1.13 -1.18 -11.66
C LEU A 108 -0.75 -0.32 -12.86
N ILE A 109 0.02 0.73 -12.60
CA ILE A 109 0.51 1.66 -13.63
C ILE A 109 1.99 1.39 -13.87
N ARG A 110 2.37 1.25 -15.14
CA ARG A 110 3.76 1.19 -15.56
C ARG A 110 4.06 2.23 -16.64
N THR A 111 5.06 3.05 -16.36
CA THR A 111 5.56 4.10 -17.25
C THR A 111 6.62 3.56 -18.22
N SER A 112 7.19 4.45 -19.03
CA SER A 112 8.29 4.22 -19.99
C SER A 112 7.99 3.29 -21.17
N GLY A 113 6.70 3.01 -21.45
CA GLY A 113 6.27 2.27 -22.64
C GLY A 113 6.51 0.76 -22.59
N GLU A 114 6.97 0.24 -21.46
CA GLU A 114 7.33 -1.17 -21.30
C GLU A 114 6.11 -2.03 -20.96
N VAL A 115 5.81 -3.04 -21.77
CA VAL A 115 4.63 -3.92 -21.61
C VAL A 115 4.98 -5.23 -20.91
N ARG A 116 5.58 -5.14 -19.71
CA ARG A 116 5.89 -6.29 -18.84
C ARG A 116 5.64 -5.92 -17.38
N LEU A 117 5.54 -6.90 -16.48
CA LEU A 117 5.44 -6.62 -15.04
C LEU A 117 6.81 -6.50 -14.35
N SER A 118 7.88 -7.05 -14.95
CA SER A 118 9.23 -7.06 -14.38
C SER A 118 9.29 -7.60 -12.94
N ASP A 119 8.59 -8.72 -12.69
CA ASP A 119 8.61 -9.40 -11.39
C ASP A 119 8.11 -8.52 -10.23
N PHE A 120 7.05 -7.75 -10.49
CA PHE A 120 6.44 -6.84 -9.53
C PHE A 120 5.00 -7.24 -9.22
N LEU A 121 4.71 -7.51 -7.94
CA LEU A 121 3.39 -7.83 -7.39
C LEU A 121 2.58 -8.86 -8.22
N LEU A 122 3.22 -9.94 -8.67
CA LEU A 122 2.61 -10.91 -9.59
C LEU A 122 1.39 -11.59 -8.97
N TRP A 123 1.46 -11.92 -7.68
CA TRP A 123 0.36 -12.54 -6.94
C TRP A 123 -0.79 -11.55 -6.76
N GLN A 124 -0.46 -10.36 -6.25
CA GLN A 124 -1.41 -9.33 -5.86
C GLN A 124 -2.10 -8.68 -7.06
N THR A 125 -1.48 -8.67 -8.24
CA THR A 125 -2.02 -8.00 -9.43
C THR A 125 -2.72 -8.91 -10.44
N SER A 126 -3.01 -10.15 -10.04
CA SER A 126 -3.71 -11.15 -10.86
C SER A 126 -5.06 -10.66 -11.42
N TYR A 127 -5.78 -9.81 -10.68
CA TYR A 127 -7.06 -9.22 -11.08
C TYR A 127 -7.04 -7.68 -11.12
N SER A 128 -5.86 -7.05 -11.15
CA SER A 128 -5.75 -5.60 -11.25
C SER A 128 -6.00 -5.09 -12.68
N CYS A 129 -6.45 -3.85 -12.81
CA CYS A 129 -6.35 -3.15 -14.08
C CYS A 129 -4.89 -2.83 -14.38
N LEU A 130 -4.37 -3.30 -15.52
CA LEU A 130 -3.00 -3.01 -15.96
C LEU A 130 -3.00 -1.84 -16.94
N VAL A 131 -2.28 -0.77 -16.61
CA VAL A 131 -2.14 0.43 -17.46
C VAL A 131 -0.68 0.68 -17.78
N PHE A 132 -0.33 0.51 -19.06
CA PHE A 132 1.00 0.84 -19.59
C PHE A 132 0.95 2.19 -20.30
N GLN A 133 1.83 3.10 -19.92
CA GLN A 133 1.93 4.45 -20.49
C GLN A 133 3.36 4.71 -20.97
N SER A 134 3.50 5.38 -22.12
CA SER A 134 4.79 5.67 -22.75
C SER A 134 5.59 6.77 -22.06
N VAL A 135 4.94 7.65 -21.30
CA VAL A 135 5.57 8.76 -20.55
C VAL A 135 6.65 8.24 -19.60
N LEU A 136 7.78 8.94 -19.48
CA LEU A 136 8.84 8.61 -18.54
C LEU A 136 8.43 8.98 -17.11
N TRP A 137 8.91 8.23 -16.10
CA TRP A 137 8.55 8.48 -14.70
C TRP A 137 8.79 9.94 -14.24
N PRO A 138 9.95 10.58 -14.55
CA PRO A 138 10.18 11.97 -14.16
C PRO A 138 9.24 12.99 -14.83
N GLU A 139 8.58 12.59 -15.93
CA GLU A 139 7.66 13.42 -16.70
C GLU A 139 6.18 13.11 -16.37
N TYR A 140 5.93 12.20 -15.42
CA TYR A 140 4.59 11.74 -15.08
C TYR A 140 3.76 12.87 -14.44
N THR A 141 2.59 13.15 -15.02
CA THR A 141 1.70 14.24 -14.58
C THR A 141 0.42 13.74 -13.94
N PHE A 142 -0.30 14.64 -13.26
CA PHE A 142 -1.65 14.39 -12.77
C PHE A 142 -2.60 13.89 -13.86
N TRP A 143 -2.48 14.39 -15.09
CA TRP A 143 -3.32 13.97 -16.21
C TRP A 143 -3.06 12.52 -16.62
N ASN A 144 -1.82 12.04 -16.51
CA ASN A 144 -1.51 10.63 -16.76
C ASN A 144 -2.17 9.72 -15.71
N LEU A 145 -2.18 10.14 -14.45
CA LEU A 145 -2.90 9.43 -13.40
C LEU A 145 -4.42 9.41 -13.65
N CYS A 146 -5.01 10.55 -14.03
CA CYS A 146 -6.42 10.62 -14.39
C CYS A 146 -6.77 9.67 -15.54
N GLU A 147 -5.95 9.62 -16.58
CA GLU A 147 -6.12 8.67 -17.68
C GLU A 147 -6.12 7.21 -17.18
N ALA A 148 -5.18 6.85 -16.29
CA ALA A 148 -5.12 5.52 -15.73
C ALA A 148 -6.35 5.17 -14.88
N ILE A 149 -6.85 6.12 -14.08
CA ILE A 149 -8.09 5.96 -13.31
C ILE A 149 -9.30 5.80 -14.23
N LEU A 150 -9.39 6.56 -15.32
CA LEU A 150 -10.48 6.42 -16.30
C LEU A 150 -10.45 5.03 -16.95
N ARG A 151 -9.27 4.51 -17.28
CA ARG A 151 -9.12 3.13 -17.79
C ARG A 151 -9.58 2.10 -16.76
N TYR A 152 -9.24 2.29 -15.48
CA TYR A 152 -9.76 1.43 -14.41
C TYR A 152 -11.29 1.47 -14.33
N GLN A 153 -11.88 2.66 -14.30
CA GLN A 153 -13.35 2.84 -14.25
C GLN A 153 -14.04 2.20 -15.46
N PHE A 154 -13.48 2.35 -16.65
CA PHE A 154 -14.03 1.73 -17.87
C PHE A 154 -14.02 0.19 -17.81
N ASN A 155 -13.01 -0.41 -17.19
CA ASN A 155 -12.88 -1.87 -17.06
C ASN A 155 -13.49 -2.43 -15.77
N TYR A 156 -14.00 -1.57 -14.87
CA TYR A 156 -14.40 -1.92 -13.52
C TYR A 156 -15.39 -3.08 -13.46
N SER A 157 -16.45 -3.04 -14.28
CA SER A 157 -17.47 -4.09 -14.32
C SER A 157 -16.91 -5.44 -14.75
N SER A 158 -15.95 -5.46 -15.69
CA SER A 158 -15.29 -6.68 -16.15
C SER A 158 -14.37 -7.25 -15.07
N ILE A 159 -13.61 -6.39 -14.39
CA ILE A 159 -12.71 -6.77 -13.30
C ILE A 159 -13.51 -7.36 -12.13
N GLN A 160 -14.61 -6.70 -11.72
CA GLN A 160 -15.45 -7.19 -10.64
C GLN A 160 -16.06 -8.56 -10.92
N ALA A 161 -16.50 -8.80 -12.16
CA ALA A 161 -17.09 -10.09 -12.54
C ALA A 161 -16.10 -11.27 -12.41
N HIS A 162 -14.78 -11.00 -12.42
CA HIS A 162 -13.75 -12.03 -12.42
C HIS A 162 -12.89 -12.06 -11.15
N SER A 163 -13.19 -11.25 -10.12
CA SER A 163 -12.42 -11.22 -8.86
C SER A 163 -13.22 -11.88 -7.72
N PRO A 164 -13.13 -13.22 -7.55
CA PRO A 164 -13.97 -13.95 -6.60
C PRO A 164 -13.61 -13.70 -5.12
N ASN A 165 -12.40 -13.23 -4.82
CA ASN A 165 -11.85 -13.18 -3.45
C ASN A 165 -11.16 -11.83 -3.11
N ARG A 166 -11.70 -10.70 -3.58
CA ARG A 166 -11.07 -9.38 -3.33
C ARG A 166 -11.03 -9.07 -1.83
N LYS A 167 -9.85 -8.79 -1.28
CA LYS A 167 -9.70 -8.31 0.11
C LYS A 167 -10.55 -7.05 0.32
N PRO A 168 -11.26 -6.92 1.46
CA PRO A 168 -12.04 -5.73 1.75
C PRO A 168 -11.15 -4.50 1.72
N GLN A 169 -11.58 -3.48 0.98
CA GLN A 169 -10.90 -2.18 0.94
C GLN A 169 -10.95 -1.55 2.34
N VAL A 170 -9.88 -0.87 2.74
CA VAL A 170 -9.90 -0.07 3.98
C VAL A 170 -10.91 1.06 3.81
N THR A 171 -12.13 0.88 4.32
CA THR A 171 -13.18 1.90 4.31
C THR A 171 -12.92 2.93 5.40
N GLY A 172 -11.90 3.76 5.18
CA GLY A 172 -11.49 4.86 6.06
C GLY A 172 -11.95 6.24 5.59
N TRP A 173 -12.75 6.34 4.53
CA TRP A 173 -13.33 7.62 4.12
C TRP A 173 -14.41 8.01 5.14
N ARG A 174 -14.07 8.83 6.13
CA ARG A 174 -15.08 9.55 6.89
C ARG A 174 -15.82 10.44 5.89
N GLU A 175 -17.10 10.16 5.67
CA GLU A 175 -18.00 11.13 5.09
C GLU A 175 -17.91 12.39 5.98
N HIS A 176 -17.31 13.46 5.44
CA HIS A 176 -17.58 14.79 5.94
C HIS A 176 -19.06 15.07 5.64
N THR A 177 -19.93 14.60 6.53
CA THR A 177 -21.30 15.07 6.57
C THR A 177 -21.22 16.56 6.87
N GLU A 178 -21.60 17.36 5.86
CA GLU A 178 -21.96 18.76 6.04
C GLU A 178 -22.85 18.85 7.27
N SER A 179 -22.41 19.62 8.26
CA SER A 179 -23.18 19.93 9.45
C SER A 179 -24.51 20.52 9.00
N GLN A 180 -25.57 19.72 9.10
CA GLN A 180 -26.93 20.17 8.88
C GLN A 180 -27.25 21.35 9.81
N GLY A 181 -27.99 22.29 9.24
CA GLY A 181 -28.28 23.59 9.79
C GLY A 181 -28.85 23.57 11.21
N VAL A 182 -28.32 24.45 12.03
CA VAL A 182 -29.02 24.94 13.21
C VAL A 182 -30.05 25.96 12.72
N ALA A 183 -31.31 25.54 12.64
CA ALA A 183 -32.44 26.46 12.48
C ALA A 183 -32.56 27.33 13.75
N PRO A 184 -32.88 28.63 13.64
CA PRO A 184 -33.08 29.48 14.80
C PRO A 184 -34.42 29.16 15.47
N SER A 185 -34.37 28.77 16.75
CA SER A 185 -35.55 28.67 17.61
C SER A 185 -36.11 30.07 17.88
N ARG A 186 -37.36 30.29 17.46
CA ARG A 186 -38.19 31.44 17.82
C ARG A 186 -39.01 31.12 19.08
N GLU A 187 -39.15 32.17 19.90
CA GLU A 187 -40.15 32.39 20.98
C GLU A 187 -39.88 31.60 22.29
N ASP A 188 -39.83 32.22 23.46
CA ASP A 188 -40.92 32.98 24.08
C ASP A 188 -40.52 34.19 24.96
N LYS A 189 -41.52 35.07 25.09
CA LYS A 189 -41.61 36.29 25.90
C LYS A 189 -41.65 36.01 27.42
N ALA A 190 -41.17 36.98 28.20
CA ALA A 190 -41.89 37.72 29.26
C ALA A 190 -41.16 37.86 30.63
N SER A 191 -41.29 39.08 31.16
CA SER A 191 -41.09 39.55 32.55
C SER A 191 -39.62 39.75 32.99
N ALA A 192 -39.18 40.91 33.51
CA ALA A 192 -39.82 42.07 34.13
C ALA A 192 -39.09 43.37 33.76
#